data_AF-A0A7C3QMT0-F1
#
_entry.id   AF-A0A7C3QMT0-F1
#
_cell.length_a   1.000
_cell.length_b   1.000
_cell.length_c   1.000
_cell.angle_alpha   90.00
_cell.angle_beta   90.00
_cell.angle_gamma   90.00
#
_symmetry.space_group_name_H-M   'P 1'
#
loop_
_entity.id
_entity.type
_entity.pdbx_description
1 polymer ?
#
loop_
_entity_poly.entity_id
_entity_poly.type
_entity_poly.pdbx_seq_one_letter_code
_entity_poly.pdbx_strand_id
1 'polypeptide(L)' 'MEYENGVNSGGITPEWRQAVEAAATEVLARIEQGRYPFDRSWLDWLPDAGWPRTILPPGWDKVKG' A
#
# COMPACT_ATOMS: atom_id res chain seq x y z
N MET A 1 13.88 -1.53 9.65
CA MET A 1 14.94 -0.49 9.67
C MET A 1 14.40 0.83 9.12
N GLU A 2 13.76 0.88 7.94
CA GLU A 2 13.19 2.12 7.38
C GLU A 2 12.01 2.70 8.18
N TYR A 3 11.07 1.85 8.63
CA TYR A 3 9.96 2.29 9.48
C TYR A 3 10.46 2.99 10.76
N GLU A 4 11.33 2.31 11.51
CA GLU A 4 11.94 2.89 12.72
C GLU A 4 12.76 4.16 12.41
N ASN A 5 13.46 4.22 11.28
CA ASN A 5 14.17 5.43 10.86
C ASN A 5 13.20 6.59 10.58
N GLY A 6 12.05 6.31 9.96
CA GLY A 6 10.97 7.29 9.74
C GLY A 6 10.38 7.80 11.04
N VAL A 7 10.19 6.92 12.03
CA VAL A 7 9.74 7.31 13.39
C VAL A 7 10.81 8.15 14.08
N ASN A 8 12.06 7.70 14.12
CA ASN A 8 13.16 8.36 14.82
C ASN A 8 13.52 9.73 14.23
N SER A 9 13.33 9.91 12.93
CA SER A 9 13.54 11.21 12.26
C SER A 9 12.34 12.15 12.37
N GLY A 10 11.22 11.71 12.96
CA GLY A 10 9.97 12.47 13.02
C GLY A 10 9.20 12.54 11.69
N GLY A 11 9.66 11.83 10.65
CA GLY A 11 8.94 11.71 9.38
C GLY A 11 7.66 10.88 9.46
N ILE A 12 7.52 10.05 10.50
CA ILE A 12 6.30 9.35 10.87
C ILE A 12 5.86 9.89 12.22
N THR A 13 4.68 10.51 12.27
CA THR A 13 4.16 11.06 13.52
C THR A 13 3.68 9.93 14.45
N PRO A 14 3.55 10.19 15.77
CA PRO A 14 3.02 9.22 16.71
C PRO A 14 1.63 8.67 16.33
N GLU A 15 0.76 9.53 15.79
CA GLU A 15 -0.59 9.16 15.36
C GLU A 15 -0.54 8.21 14.15
N TRP A 16 0.34 8.50 13.18
CA TRP A 16 0.55 7.61 12.04
C TRP A 16 1.14 6.28 12.45
N ARG A 17 2.10 6.29 13.39
CA ARG A 17 2.65 5.07 13.97
C ARG A 17 1.54 4.21 14.57
N GLN A 18 0.68 4.77 15.41
CA GLN A 18 -0.42 4.04 16.02
C GLN A 18 -1.36 3.41 14.96
N ALA A 19 -1.70 4.17 13.91
CA ALA A 19 -2.53 3.67 12.82
C ALA A 19 -1.85 2.53 12.05
N VAL A 20 -0.55 2.63 11.79
CA VAL A 20 0.24 1.58 11.11
C VAL A 20 0.24 0.29 11.93
N GLU A 21 0.47 0.36 13.24
CA GLU A 21 0.51 -0.83 14.11
C GLU A 21 -0.86 -1.51 14.21
N ALA A 22 -1.94 -0.72 14.30
CA ALA A 22 -3.30 -1.25 14.27
C ALA A 22 -3.61 -1.94 12.93
N ALA A 23 -3.25 -1.32 11.81
CA ALA A 23 -3.43 -1.90 10.48
C ALA A 23 -2.60 -3.18 10.29
N ALA A 24 -1.37 -3.23 10.82
CA ALA A 24 -0.54 -4.43 10.76
C ALA A 24 -1.22 -5.62 11.43
N THR A 25 -1.81 -5.42 12.61
CA THR A 25 -2.56 -6.44 13.34
C THR A 25 -3.76 -6.95 12.52
N GLU A 26 -4.54 -6.04 11.94
CA GLU A 26 -5.69 -6.38 11.09
C GLU A 26 -5.28 -7.17 9.84
N VAL A 27 -4.22 -6.74 9.17
CA VAL A 27 -3.72 -7.37 7.95
C VAL A 27 -3.18 -8.77 8.23
N LEU A 28 -2.41 -8.95 9.31
CA LEU A 28 -1.90 -10.27 9.71
C LEU A 28 -3.05 -11.25 9.97
N ALA A 29 -4.09 -10.82 10.70
CA ALA A 29 -5.26 -11.66 10.93
C ALA A 29 -5.95 -12.08 9.62
N ARG A 30 -6.02 -11.19 8.61
CA ARG A 30 -6.57 -11.53 7.28
C ARG A 30 -5.71 -12.52 6.52
N ILE A 31 -4.38 -12.39 6.60
CA ILE A 31 -3.43 -13.33 5.98
C ILE A 31 -3.60 -14.71 6.60
N GLU A 32 -3.57 -14.81 7.93
CA GLU A 32 -3.69 -16.08 8.67
C GLU A 32 -5.01 -16.80 8.38
N GLN A 33 -6.08 -16.03 8.16
CA GLN A 33 -7.42 -16.55 7.86
C GLN A 33 -7.62 -16.82 6.36
N GLY A 34 -6.62 -16.56 5.50
CA GLY A 34 -6.75 -16.70 4.06
C GLY A 34 -7.89 -15.87 3.48
N ARG A 35 -8.15 -14.68 4.01
CA ARG A 35 -9.21 -13.77 3.53
C ARG A 35 -8.72 -12.94 2.35
N TYR A 36 -9.66 -12.46 1.54
CA TYR A 36 -9.37 -11.46 0.50
C TYR A 36 -8.51 -10.30 1.04
N PRO A 37 -7.48 -9.82 0.31
CA PRO A 37 -7.02 -10.28 -1.01
C PRO A 37 -5.98 -11.43 -0.97
N PHE A 38 -5.75 -12.05 0.20
CA PHE A 38 -4.76 -13.12 0.40
C PHE A 38 -5.32 -14.53 0.17
N ASP A 39 -6.57 -14.65 -0.28
CA ASP A 39 -7.32 -15.89 -0.52
C ASP A 39 -6.95 -16.60 -1.84
N ARG A 40 -5.84 -16.21 -2.47
CA ARG A 40 -5.33 -16.72 -3.75
C ARG A 40 -6.16 -16.34 -4.98
N SER A 41 -7.24 -15.56 -4.84
CA SER A 41 -8.09 -15.15 -5.96
C SER A 41 -7.35 -14.37 -7.06
N TRP A 42 -6.23 -13.73 -6.72
CA TRP A 42 -5.43 -12.94 -7.66
C TRP A 42 -4.28 -13.72 -8.34
N LEU A 43 -4.02 -14.98 -7.98
CA LEU A 43 -2.84 -15.70 -8.49
C LEU A 43 -2.87 -15.95 -9.99
N ASP A 44 -4.07 -16.12 -10.56
CA ASP A 44 -4.27 -16.38 -11.99
C ASP A 44 -4.70 -15.11 -12.75
N TRP A 45 -4.72 -13.96 -12.09
CA TRP A 45 -5.06 -12.70 -12.74
C TRP A 45 -3.97 -12.33 -13.76
N LEU A 46 -4.41 -11.98 -14.98
CA LEU A 46 -3.56 -11.48 -16.04
C LEU A 46 -4.15 -10.17 -16.58
N PRO A 47 -3.30 -9.17 -16.92
CA PRO A 47 -3.77 -7.98 -17.62
C PRO A 47 -4.25 -8.34 -19.02
N ASP A 48 -5.22 -7.58 -19.54
CA ASP A 48 -5.68 -7.72 -20.92
C ASP A 48 -4.55 -7.32 -21.89
N ALA A 49 -4.29 -8.16 -22.89
CA ALA A 49 -3.27 -7.91 -23.91
C ALA A 49 -3.56 -6.68 -24.79
N GLY A 50 -4.83 -6.28 -24.89
CA GLY A 50 -5.27 -5.07 -25.59
C GLY A 50 -5.14 -3.78 -24.79
N TRP A 51 -4.72 -3.83 -23.52
CA TRP A 51 -4.55 -2.62 -22.72
C TRP A 51 -3.43 -1.73 -23.30
N PRO A 52 -3.74 -0.47 -23.65
CA PRO A 52 -2.74 0.44 -24.16
C PRO A 52 -1.77 0.86 -23.05
N ARG A 53 -0.54 1.22 -23.43
CA ARG A 53 0.37 1.89 -22.49
C ARG A 53 -0.19 3.26 -22.11
N THR A 54 -0.32 3.50 -20.82
CA THR A 54 -0.68 4.82 -20.29
C THR A 54 0.52 5.76 -20.38
N ILE A 55 0.29 7.00 -20.83
CA ILE A 55 1.29 8.07 -20.80
C ILE A 55 1.13 8.85 -19.49
N LEU A 56 2.23 9.07 -18.78
CA LEU A 56 2.21 9.89 -17.56
C LEU A 56 1.82 11.33 -17.92
N PRO A 57 0.73 11.88 -17.36
CA PRO A 57 0.29 13.23 -17.72
C PRO A 57 1.34 14.30 -17.36
N PRO A 58 1.52 15.34 -18.18
CA PRO A 58 2.36 16.47 -17.81
C PRO A 58 1.81 17.14 -16.55
N GLY A 59 2.69 17.45 -15.59
CA GLY A 59 2.31 18.06 -14.32
C GLY A 59 1.72 17.08 -13.29
N TRP A 60 1.98 15.78 -13.40
CA TRP A 60 1.61 14.77 -12.38
C TRP A 60 2.16 15.10 -10.98
N ASP A 61 3.23 15.88 -10.93
CA ASP A 61 3.96 16.34 -9.75
C ASP A 61 3.43 17.67 -9.20
N LYS A 62 2.47 18.32 -9.88
CA LYS A 62 1.92 19.60 -9.46
C LYS A 62 0.72 19.39 -8.55
N VAL A 63 0.75 20.04 -7.39
CA VAL A 63 -0.43 20.17 -6.53
C VAL A 63 -1.43 21.11 -7.21
N LYS A 64 -2.69 20.66 -7.35
CA LYS A 64 -3.77 21.56 -7.79
C LYS A 64 -4.00 22.58 -6.67
N GLY A 65 -3.80 23.86 -6.98
CA GLY A 65 -4.10 24.97 -6.07
C GLY A 65 -5.59 25.17 -5.84
#